data_AF-A2GUQ3-F1
#
_entry.id   AF-A2GUQ3-F1
#
_cell.length_a   1.000
_cell.length_b   1.000
_cell.length_c   1.000
_cell.angle_alpha   90.00
_cell.angle_beta   90.00
_cell.angle_gamma   90.00
#
_symmetry.space_group_name_H-M   'P 1'
#
loop_
_entity.id
_entity.type
_entity.pdbx_description
1 polymer ?
#
loop_
_entity_poly.entity_id
_entity_poly.type
_entity_poly.pdbx_seq_one_letter_code
_entity_poly.pdbx_strand_id
1 'polypeptide(L)'
;MRNDYADLKKEVENPAENKMDMLTFLNKNYPTADDFLLSDVKKKYKETFGIVKTFDVLKEEIEATKLFKVMNHRNIYHVKRL
;
A
#
# COMPACT_ATOMS: atom_id res chain seq x y z
N MET A 1 42.78 -17.97 -4.46
CA MET A 1 42.36 -16.65 -3.91
C MET A 1 40.84 -16.66 -3.85
N ARG A 2 40.27 -16.56 -2.63
CA ARG A 2 38.83 -16.37 -2.41
C ARG A 2 38.49 -14.93 -2.78
N ASN A 3 37.58 -14.76 -3.73
CA ASN A 3 36.90 -13.48 -3.94
C ASN A 3 35.45 -13.72 -3.55
N ASP A 4 35.25 -13.68 -2.23
CA ASP A 4 33.94 -13.52 -1.62
C ASP A 4 33.37 -12.16 -2.09
N TYR A 5 32.03 -12.04 -2.18
CA TYR A 5 31.27 -10.78 -2.42
C TYR A 5 30.86 -10.39 -3.86
N ALA A 6 30.61 -11.34 -4.75
CA ALA A 6 29.74 -11.08 -5.92
C ALA A 6 28.26 -11.51 -5.72
N ASP A 7 27.97 -12.22 -4.63
CA ASP A 7 26.66 -12.84 -4.36
C ASP A 7 25.80 -12.12 -3.29
N LEU A 8 26.13 -10.87 -2.93
CA LEU A 8 25.38 -10.13 -1.89
C LEU A 8 24.56 -8.94 -2.42
N LYS A 9 24.14 -8.99 -3.68
CA LYS A 9 23.11 -8.09 -4.24
C LYS A 9 22.30 -8.80 -5.31
N LYS A 10 21.44 -9.73 -4.89
CA LYS A 10 20.17 -10.08 -5.53
C LYS A 10 19.51 -11.15 -4.67
N GLU A 11 18.20 -10.99 -4.46
CA GLU A 11 17.35 -11.95 -3.74
C GLU A 11 17.48 -11.92 -2.21
N VAL A 12 17.34 -10.72 -1.61
CA VAL A 12 16.66 -10.65 -0.31
C VAL A 12 15.21 -11.09 -0.55
N GLU A 13 15.02 -12.39 -0.43
CA GLU A 13 13.88 -13.07 0.18
C GLU A 13 12.52 -12.38 0.02
N ASN A 14 11.74 -12.97 -0.88
CA ASN A 14 10.28 -12.85 -0.92
C ASN A 14 9.65 -12.85 0.49
N PRO A 15 8.64 -11.99 0.69
CA PRO A 15 7.34 -12.55 1.00
C PRO A 15 6.39 -12.10 -0.11
N ALA A 16 6.43 -12.81 -1.23
CA ALA A 16 5.45 -12.68 -2.31
C ALA A 16 4.10 -13.34 -1.96
N GLU A 17 3.99 -14.05 -0.83
CA GLU A 17 2.80 -14.86 -0.54
C GLU A 17 1.66 -14.11 0.16
N ASN A 18 1.81 -12.84 0.55
CA ASN A 18 0.67 -12.07 1.06
C ASN A 18 0.67 -10.59 0.66
N LYS A 19 1.37 -10.23 -0.41
CA LYS A 19 1.27 -8.90 -1.03
C LYS A 19 0.00 -8.84 -1.87
N MET A 20 -1.15 -8.77 -1.20
CA MET A 20 -2.40 -8.46 -1.87
C MET A 20 -2.23 -7.10 -2.57
N ASP A 21 -2.55 -7.05 -3.86
CA ASP A 21 -2.49 -5.82 -4.65
C ASP A 21 -3.35 -4.73 -3.99
N MET A 22 -2.84 -3.49 -3.92
CA MET A 22 -3.53 -2.38 -3.27
C MET A 22 -4.92 -2.16 -3.86
N LEU A 23 -5.08 -2.33 -5.18
CA LEU A 23 -6.37 -2.23 -5.85
C LEU A 23 -7.35 -3.29 -5.34
N THR A 24 -6.90 -4.55 -5.26
CA THR A 24 -7.72 -5.65 -4.75
C THR A 24 -8.09 -5.42 -3.30
N PHE A 25 -7.15 -4.94 -2.48
CA PHE A 25 -7.40 -4.60 -1.09
C PHE A 25 -8.47 -3.52 -0.96
N LEU A 26 -8.35 -2.43 -1.73
CA LEU A 26 -9.32 -1.33 -1.72
C LEU A 26 -10.69 -1.79 -2.20
N ASN A 27 -10.80 -2.51 -3.31
CA ASN A 27 -12.09 -2.97 -3.84
C ASN A 27 -12.80 -3.95 -2.88
N LYS A 28 -12.04 -4.77 -2.14
CA LYS A 28 -12.62 -5.68 -1.13
C LYS A 28 -13.11 -4.93 0.12
N ASN A 29 -12.38 -3.91 0.56
CA ASN A 29 -12.70 -3.17 1.80
C ASN A 29 -13.65 -1.99 1.59
N TYR A 30 -13.70 -1.45 0.37
CA TYR A 30 -14.43 -0.25 -0.04
C TYR A 30 -15.11 -0.48 -1.40
N PRO A 31 -16.03 -1.46 -1.51
CA PRO A 31 -16.61 -1.85 -2.80
C PRO A 31 -17.47 -0.74 -3.42
N THR A 32 -18.18 0.02 -2.58
CA THR A 32 -19.14 1.05 -3.00
C THR A 32 -18.80 2.44 -2.46
N ALA A 33 -17.65 2.61 -1.78
CA ALA A 33 -17.26 3.90 -1.24
C ALA A 33 -16.48 4.71 -2.27
N ASP A 34 -17.01 5.88 -2.60
CA ASP A 34 -16.38 6.84 -3.50
C ASP A 34 -15.41 7.79 -2.77
N ASP A 35 -15.54 7.92 -1.45
CA ASP A 35 -14.70 8.75 -0.58
C ASP A 35 -14.51 8.06 0.77
N PHE A 36 -13.26 7.90 1.20
CA PHE A 36 -12.90 7.31 2.48
C PHE A 36 -11.55 7.84 2.98
N LEU A 37 -11.27 7.69 4.27
CA LEU A 37 -10.05 8.24 4.86
C LEU A 37 -8.83 7.35 4.63
N LEU A 38 -7.69 7.94 4.31
CA LEU A 38 -6.41 7.24 4.22
C LEU A 38 -5.99 6.67 5.60
N SER A 39 -6.41 7.31 6.70
CA SER A 39 -6.21 6.77 8.06
C SER A 39 -6.92 5.43 8.25
N ASP A 40 -8.11 5.29 7.69
CA ASP A 40 -8.88 4.06 7.77
C ASP A 40 -8.25 2.96 6.92
N VAL A 41 -7.76 3.31 5.72
CA VAL A 41 -6.98 2.40 4.88
C VAL A 41 -5.77 1.87 5.64
N LYS A 42 -4.99 2.75 6.28
CA LYS A 42 -3.83 2.37 7.09
C LYS A 42 -4.21 1.41 8.22
N LYS A 43 -5.30 1.70 8.92
CA LYS A 43 -5.79 0.86 10.02
C LYS A 43 -6.19 -0.53 9.52
N LYS A 44 -7.03 -0.61 8.48
CA LYS A 44 -7.48 -1.88 7.89
C LYS A 44 -6.34 -2.68 7.29
N TYR A 45 -5.36 -2.01 6.66
CA TYR A 45 -4.18 -2.66 6.10
C TYR A 45 -3.36 -3.34 7.20
N LYS A 46 -3.13 -2.63 8.32
CA LYS A 46 -2.48 -3.21 9.51
C LYS A 46 -3.28 -4.38 10.07
N GLU A 47 -4.60 -4.27 10.18
CA GLU A 47 -5.46 -5.35 10.70
C GLU A 47 -5.46 -6.58 9.80
N THR A 48 -5.39 -6.38 8.47
CA THR A 48 -5.45 -7.48 7.48
C THR A 48 -4.10 -8.20 7.33
N PHE A 49 -3.00 -7.45 7.30
CA PHE A 49 -1.68 -8.01 6.99
C PHE A 49 -0.73 -8.03 8.19
N GLY A 50 -1.10 -7.42 9.32
CA GLY A 50 -0.20 -7.23 10.45
C GLY A 50 0.91 -6.19 10.21
N ILE A 51 0.92 -5.52 9.05
CA ILE A 51 2.01 -4.63 8.61
C ILE A 51 1.57 -3.16 8.72
N VAL A 52 2.40 -2.35 9.37
CA VAL A 52 2.19 -0.88 9.42
C VAL A 52 2.89 -0.24 8.23
N LYS A 53 2.12 0.42 7.35
CA LYS A 53 2.65 1.30 6.30
C LYS A 53 2.55 2.77 6.69
N THR A 54 3.49 3.58 6.22
CA THR A 54 3.43 5.04 6.34
C THR A 54 2.36 5.61 5.40
N PHE A 55 1.94 6.85 5.64
CA PHE A 55 0.97 7.50 4.77
C PHE A 55 1.52 7.72 3.35
N ASP A 56 2.80 8.03 3.22
CA ASP A 56 3.45 8.27 1.92
C ASP A 56 3.44 7.01 1.06
N VAL A 57 3.82 5.86 1.62
CA VAL A 57 3.80 4.57 0.90
C VAL A 57 2.38 4.19 0.50
N LEU A 58 1.40 4.32 1.39
CA LEU A 58 0.01 4.04 1.06
C LEU A 58 -0.49 4.97 -0.04
N LYS A 59 -0.14 6.25 0.01
CA LYS A 59 -0.52 7.21 -1.02
C LYS A 59 0.03 6.80 -2.39
N GLU A 60 1.33 6.50 -2.47
CA GLU A 60 1.98 6.08 -3.72
C GLU A 60 1.34 4.82 -4.29
N GLU A 61 1.10 3.80 -3.46
CA GLU A 61 0.47 2.55 -3.90
C GLU A 61 -0.97 2.73 -4.37
N ILE A 62 -1.74 3.58 -3.70
CA ILE A 62 -3.13 3.89 -4.08
C ILE A 62 -3.16 4.67 -5.40
N GLU A 63 -2.33 5.70 -5.56
CA GLU A 63 -2.27 6.49 -6.80
C GLU A 63 -1.71 5.67 -7.97
N ALA A 64 -0.81 4.72 -7.70
CA ALA A 64 -0.30 3.77 -8.70
C ALA A 64 -1.39 2.87 -9.30
N THR A 65 -2.51 2.65 -8.60
CA THR A 65 -3.67 1.92 -9.14
C THR A 65 -4.38 2.67 -10.28
N LYS A 66 -4.18 3.99 -10.39
CA LYS A 66 -4.85 4.89 -11.35
C LYS A 66 -6.38 4.91 -11.30
N LEU A 67 -6.98 4.26 -10.30
CA LEU A 67 -8.44 4.22 -10.08
C LEU A 67 -8.87 5.04 -8.86
N PHE A 68 -7.90 5.47 -8.07
CA PHE A 68 -8.12 6.29 -6.89
C PHE A 68 -7.12 7.44 -6.88
N LYS A 69 -7.52 8.51 -6.19
CA LYS A 69 -6.71 9.70 -5.96
C LYS A 69 -6.71 10.03 -4.48
N VAL A 70 -5.55 10.38 -3.94
CA VAL A 70 -5.45 10.88 -2.57
C VAL A 70 -5.45 12.41 -2.58
N MET A 71 -6.30 13.02 -1.76
CA MET A 71 -6.39 14.46 -1.58
C MET A 71 -6.22 14.81 -0.11
N ASN A 72 -5.52 15.91 0.16
CA ASN A 72 -5.39 16.46 1.50
C ASN A 72 -6.34 17.66 1.64
N HIS A 73 -7.22 17.62 2.64
CA HIS A 73 -8.00 18.77 3.07
C HIS A 73 -7.80 18.97 4.57
N ARG A 74 -7.19 20.09 4.97
CA ARG A 74 -6.96 20.45 6.39
C ARG A 74 -6.25 19.34 7.18
N ASN A 75 -5.22 18.72 6.60
CA ASN A 75 -4.46 17.58 7.17
C ASN A 75 -5.25 16.27 7.29
N ILE A 76 -6.43 16.20 6.67
CA ILE A 76 -7.20 14.98 6.53
C ILE A 76 -7.00 14.46 5.11
N TYR A 77 -6.49 13.24 5.01
CA TYR A 77 -6.23 12.60 3.72
C TYR A 77 -7.44 11.76 3.32
N HIS A 78 -8.08 12.18 2.23
CA HIS A 78 -9.18 11.48 1.58
C HIS A 78 -8.66 10.68 0.40
N VAL A 79 -9.15 9.46 0.25
CA VAL A 79 -8.98 8.63 -0.94
C VAL A 79 -10.30 8.66 -1.68
N LYS A 80 -10.28 9.12 -2.94
CA LYS A 80 -11.46 9.20 -3.79
C LYS A 80 -11.31 8.32 -5.01
N ARG A 81 -12.39 7.66 -5.43
CA ARG A 81 -12.45 6.92 -6.68
C ARG A 81 -12.49 7.91 -7.86
N LEU A 82 -11.78 7.58 -8.95
CA LEU A 82 -11.73 8.36 -10.20
C LEU A 82 -12.83 7.97 -11.17
#